data_AF-A0A5B1CIX7-F1
#
_entry.id   AF-A0A5B1CIX7-F1
#
_cell.length_a   1.000
_cell.length_b   1.000
_cell.length_c   1.000
_cell.angle_alpha   90.00
_cell.angle_beta   90.00
_cell.angle_gamma   90.00
#
_symmetry.space_group_name_H-M   'P 1'
#
loop_
_entity.id
_entity.type
_entity.pdbx_description
1 polymer ?
#
loop_
_entity_poly.entity_id
_entity_poly.type
_entity_poly.pdbx_seq_one_letter_code
_entity_poly.pdbx_strand_id
1 'polypeptide(L)'
;MRIPSQFNDGNLYSQRQDRPEAGGASSRLKKTRLKKSGWLGNQHRQVVRMILALVLVMVVINAAAKPEFYQPFFVPPAVDPASLNQASLLDPSKASKPEVEIPEQVRQQSAEYAASLSADEQISLARSLIRSLDRFQNNEPNPSLAKQFDQIPIDRAEIPLDSMTKLLIRSLIVEAEKRVVDGAVWRSGDRDALRLRLLMIGQEIVAANTPPAAIVGVLSLLQQPEAFRGQAVRIHGQVARVQLISEGSNKNDPLPDYWQLWIRPSSGADRPVVALVTSLPDKLKRFHKLKRFQEGGSQNDAPRVVVQGSFFKRLAYQSSIGADLAPVVVGKLWQPESMAAASVGQSKNANEVGTIRPFVVILGAIFVGIVLAGLVVWRTAASAKRARLVRHDRDSDVLIVPPKLQDLNLEDPVVKSNHP
;
A
#
# COMPACT_ATOMS: atom_id res chain seq x y z
N MET A 1 23.36 6.51 -11.30
CA MET A 1 22.59 7.51 -10.52
C MET A 1 22.57 7.05 -9.07
N ARG A 2 23.30 7.73 -8.16
CA ARG A 2 23.31 7.42 -6.71
C ARG A 2 22.27 8.30 -6.01
N ILE A 3 21.39 7.70 -5.20
CA ILE A 3 20.49 8.45 -4.31
C ILE A 3 21.25 8.73 -3.00
N PRO A 4 21.27 9.97 -2.49
CA PRO A 4 21.89 10.30 -1.22
C PRO A 4 21.18 9.55 -0.07
N SER A 5 21.97 8.97 0.83
CA SER A 5 21.58 7.90 1.76
C SER A 5 20.80 8.35 3.01
N GLN A 6 20.13 9.51 3.00
CA GLN A 6 19.57 10.12 4.21
C GLN A 6 18.15 9.66 4.58
N PHE A 7 17.66 8.54 4.02
CA PHE A 7 16.34 8.00 4.34
C PHE A 7 16.26 7.20 5.65
N ASN A 8 17.36 7.07 6.41
CA ASN A 8 17.44 6.03 7.46
C ASN A 8 17.69 6.52 8.90
N ASP A 9 17.50 7.80 9.22
CA ASP A 9 17.82 8.30 10.57
C ASP A 9 16.69 8.09 11.61
N GLY A 10 15.63 7.37 11.25
CA GLY A 10 14.58 6.93 12.16
C GLY A 10 14.90 5.59 12.82
N ASN A 11 15.85 5.58 13.75
CA ASN A 11 16.24 4.44 14.59
C ASN A 11 15.04 3.83 15.35
N LEU A 12 14.29 2.92 14.71
CA LEU A 12 13.24 2.10 15.33
C LEU A 12 13.72 0.71 15.74
N TYR A 13 14.94 0.34 15.38
CA TYR A 13 15.64 -0.76 16.04
C TYR A 13 16.46 -0.18 17.18
N SER A 14 15.89 -0.25 18.38
CA SER A 14 16.68 -0.16 19.61
C SER A 14 17.76 -1.23 19.53
N GLN A 15 18.97 -0.78 19.23
CA GLN A 15 20.18 -1.56 19.36
C GLN A 15 20.30 -1.88 20.86
N ARG A 16 19.80 -3.07 21.23
CA ARG A 16 19.95 -3.62 22.57
C ARG A 16 21.44 -3.85 22.80
N GLN A 17 22.07 -2.82 23.36
CA GLN A 17 23.48 -2.76 23.68
C GLN A 17 23.73 -3.56 24.96
N ASP A 18 23.56 -4.87 24.90
CA ASP A 18 24.02 -5.78 25.94
C ASP A 18 25.37 -6.35 25.51
N ARG A 19 26.43 -5.55 25.69
CA ARG A 19 27.82 -6.04 25.68
C ARG A 19 28.46 -5.71 27.03
N PRO A 20 28.54 -6.67 27.97
CA PRO A 20 29.29 -6.48 29.19
C PRO A 20 30.78 -6.62 28.86
N GLU A 21 31.52 -5.52 29.00
CA GLU A 21 32.98 -5.57 28.99
C GLU A 21 33.52 -6.15 30.29
N ALA A 22 34.61 -6.87 30.10
CA ALA A 22 35.36 -7.60 31.09
C ALA A 22 36.02 -6.65 32.12
N GLY A 23 36.03 -7.08 33.37
CA GLY A 23 36.85 -6.44 34.40
C GLY A 23 36.38 -6.79 35.80
N GLY A 24 36.84 -7.91 36.35
CA GLY A 24 36.55 -8.22 37.75
C GLY A 24 36.87 -9.65 38.14
N ALA A 25 38.16 -9.96 38.25
CA ALA A 25 38.61 -11.09 39.04
C ALA A 25 38.19 -10.89 40.50
N SER A 26 37.26 -11.71 41.00
CA SER A 26 37.26 -12.14 42.40
C SER A 26 36.21 -13.23 42.66
N SER A 27 36.73 -14.36 43.14
CA SER A 27 36.16 -15.19 44.19
C SER A 27 34.63 -15.32 44.30
N ARG A 28 34.13 -16.54 44.11
CA ARG A 28 33.65 -17.40 45.21
C ARG A 28 32.86 -18.57 44.64
N LEU A 29 33.24 -19.76 45.07
CA LEU A 29 32.44 -20.97 45.03
C LEU A 29 30.98 -20.64 45.37
N LYS A 30 30.07 -20.82 44.41
CA LYS A 30 28.66 -21.02 44.70
C LYS A 30 28.22 -22.38 44.18
N LYS A 31 28.16 -23.30 45.14
CA LYS A 31 27.46 -24.59 45.13
C LYS A 31 26.31 -24.63 44.12
N THR A 32 26.52 -25.43 43.07
CA THR A 32 25.47 -25.96 42.22
C THR A 32 24.63 -26.96 43.04
N ARG A 33 23.62 -26.46 43.77
CA ARG A 33 22.52 -27.30 44.24
C ARG A 33 21.63 -27.61 43.05
N LEU A 34 21.69 -28.86 42.57
CA LEU A 34 20.68 -29.45 41.70
C LEU A 34 19.28 -29.21 42.33
N LYS A 35 18.52 -28.27 41.77
CA LYS A 35 17.06 -28.20 41.96
C LYS A 35 16.40 -29.11 40.93
N LYS A 36 16.39 -30.40 41.24
CA LYS A 36 15.58 -31.42 40.56
C LYS A 36 14.17 -31.36 41.15
N SER A 37 13.35 -30.39 40.72
CA SER A 37 11.93 -30.38 41.11
C SER A 37 11.06 -29.67 40.06
N GLY A 38 10.19 -30.43 39.40
CA GLY A 38 8.91 -29.90 38.92
C GLY A 38 8.68 -29.77 37.42
N TRP A 39 9.19 -30.68 36.57
CA TRP A 39 8.89 -30.66 35.13
C TRP A 39 7.43 -31.05 34.79
N LEU A 40 6.70 -31.70 35.71
CA LEU A 40 5.31 -32.15 35.48
C LEU A 40 4.23 -31.11 35.85
N GLY A 41 4.58 -29.98 36.47
CA GLY A 41 3.60 -28.96 36.89
C GLY A 41 3.29 -27.86 35.87
N ASN A 42 4.12 -27.72 34.83
CA ASN A 42 4.03 -26.61 33.87
C ASN A 42 3.21 -26.95 32.60
N GLN A 43 2.99 -28.22 32.30
CA GLN A 43 2.21 -28.63 31.13
C GLN A 43 0.75 -28.14 31.21
N HIS A 44 0.11 -28.23 32.38
CA HIS A 44 -1.26 -27.74 32.56
C HIS A 44 -1.38 -26.22 32.37
N ARG A 45 -0.36 -25.44 32.77
CA ARG A 45 -0.36 -23.98 32.56
C ARG A 45 -0.22 -23.60 31.09
N GLN A 46 0.52 -24.40 30.33
CA GLN A 46 0.72 -24.19 28.91
C GLN A 46 -0.55 -24.52 28.11
N VAL A 47 -1.24 -25.61 28.45
CA VAL A 47 -2.53 -25.98 27.85
C VAL A 47 -3.59 -24.93 28.15
N VAL A 48 -3.69 -24.46 29.41
CA VAL A 48 -4.65 -23.40 29.76
C VAL A 48 -4.40 -22.10 28.98
N ARG A 49 -3.14 -21.70 28.78
CA ARG A 49 -2.81 -20.51 27.96
C ARG A 49 -3.19 -20.69 26.49
N MET A 50 -2.98 -21.87 25.92
CA MET A 50 -3.38 -22.21 24.54
C MET A 50 -4.89 -22.12 24.37
N ILE A 51 -5.66 -22.69 25.30
CA ILE A 51 -7.13 -22.62 25.26
C ILE A 51 -7.60 -21.16 25.39
N LEU A 52 -7.01 -20.38 26.30
CA LEU A 52 -7.36 -18.96 26.48
C LEU A 52 -7.06 -18.13 25.22
N ALA A 53 -5.92 -18.38 24.57
CA ALA A 53 -5.57 -17.72 23.31
C ALA A 53 -6.54 -18.09 22.19
N LEU A 54 -6.95 -19.35 22.10
CA LEU A 54 -7.92 -19.81 21.10
C LEU A 54 -9.30 -19.14 21.30
N VAL A 55 -9.79 -19.10 22.54
CA VAL A 55 -11.07 -18.44 22.86
C VAL A 55 -10.99 -16.95 22.54
N LEU A 56 -9.88 -16.28 22.84
CA LEU A 56 -9.67 -14.88 22.50
C LEU A 56 -9.74 -14.65 20.98
N VAL A 57 -9.03 -15.47 20.20
CA VAL A 57 -9.06 -15.39 18.73
C VAL A 57 -10.46 -15.60 18.19
N MET A 58 -11.21 -16.57 18.71
CA MET A 58 -12.58 -16.83 18.27
C MET A 58 -13.52 -15.66 18.59
N VAL A 59 -13.37 -15.01 19.75
CA VAL A 59 -14.12 -13.80 20.11
C VAL A 59 -13.77 -12.64 19.18
N VAL A 60 -12.49 -12.45 18.83
CA VAL A 60 -12.05 -11.40 17.90
C VAL A 60 -12.62 -11.65 16.50
N ILE A 61 -12.59 -12.88 16.00
CA ILE A 61 -13.17 -13.24 14.69
C ILE A 61 -14.69 -13.01 14.69
N ASN A 62 -15.39 -13.40 15.76
CA ASN A 62 -16.84 -13.22 15.85
C ASN A 62 -17.23 -11.74 16.00
N ALA A 63 -16.41 -10.93 16.68
CA ALA A 63 -16.61 -9.48 16.74
C ALA A 63 -16.37 -8.81 15.39
N ALA A 64 -15.34 -9.25 14.65
CA ALA A 64 -15.02 -8.79 13.30
C ALA A 64 -16.03 -9.26 12.24
N ALA A 65 -16.86 -10.27 12.53
CA ALA A 65 -17.92 -10.71 11.62
C ALA A 65 -19.15 -9.80 11.65
N LYS A 66 -19.28 -8.90 12.63
CA LYS A 66 -20.42 -7.99 12.73
C LYS A 66 -20.27 -6.79 11.78
N PRO A 67 -21.11 -6.66 10.74
CA PRO A 67 -20.99 -5.60 9.74
C PRO A 67 -21.18 -4.18 10.31
N GLU A 68 -21.84 -4.06 11.47
CA GLU A 68 -22.07 -2.80 12.18
C GLU A 68 -20.78 -2.05 12.54
N PHE A 69 -19.67 -2.77 12.80
CA PHE A 69 -18.38 -2.12 13.12
C PHE A 69 -17.69 -1.52 11.88
N TYR A 70 -18.03 -1.98 10.68
CA TYR A 70 -17.39 -1.54 9.43
C TYR A 70 -18.22 -0.51 8.68
N GLN A 71 -19.54 -0.44 8.92
CA GLN A 71 -20.41 0.55 8.29
C GLN A 71 -19.90 2.00 8.34
N PRO A 72 -19.41 2.57 9.46
CA PRO A 72 -18.98 3.97 9.48
C PRO A 72 -17.75 4.25 8.61
N PHE A 73 -16.98 3.23 8.22
CA PHE A 73 -15.81 3.37 7.35
C PHE A 73 -16.12 3.21 5.87
N PHE A 74 -17.26 2.61 5.53
CA PHE A 74 -17.64 2.29 4.14
C PHE A 74 -18.98 2.89 3.70
N VAL A 75 -19.67 3.64 4.56
CA VAL A 75 -20.81 4.46 4.13
C VAL A 75 -20.25 5.54 3.19
N PRO A 76 -20.58 5.53 1.88
CA PRO A 76 -20.29 6.66 1.02
C PRO A 76 -20.92 7.90 1.65
N PRO A 77 -20.25 9.06 1.65
CA PRO A 77 -20.77 10.27 2.30
C PRO A 77 -22.21 10.46 1.84
N ALA A 78 -23.14 10.48 2.79
CA ALA A 78 -24.55 10.67 2.52
C ALA A 78 -24.67 11.98 1.73
N VAL A 79 -24.96 11.84 0.44
CA VAL A 79 -25.34 12.98 -0.38
C VAL A 79 -26.69 13.40 0.15
N ASP A 80 -26.75 14.56 0.81
CA ASP A 80 -28.00 15.10 1.32
C ASP A 80 -29.02 15.13 0.18
N PRO A 81 -30.16 14.41 0.27
CA PRO A 81 -31.17 14.44 -0.79
C PRO A 81 -31.77 15.85 -0.96
N ALA A 82 -31.59 16.74 0.02
CA ALA A 82 -31.95 18.14 -0.08
C ALA A 82 -31.06 18.95 -1.06
N SER A 83 -29.81 18.52 -1.29
CA SER A 83 -28.89 19.16 -2.24
C SER A 83 -29.13 18.78 -3.71
N LEU A 84 -29.88 17.70 -3.96
CA LEU A 84 -30.28 17.27 -5.32
C LEU A 84 -31.55 17.98 -5.84
N ASN A 85 -32.28 18.69 -4.98
CA ASN A 85 -33.55 19.33 -5.35
C ASN A 85 -33.40 20.79 -5.83
N GLN A 86 -32.21 21.40 -5.77
CA GLN A 86 -31.98 22.76 -6.32
C GLN A 86 -31.37 22.78 -7.73
N ALA A 87 -30.95 21.63 -8.28
CA ALA A 87 -30.46 21.53 -9.66
C ALA A 87 -31.52 21.09 -10.68
N SER A 88 -32.75 20.80 -10.25
CA SER A 88 -33.77 20.12 -11.08
C SER A 88 -34.94 21.01 -11.52
N LEU A 89 -34.72 22.32 -11.69
CA LEU A 89 -35.67 23.24 -12.36
C LEU A 89 -35.34 23.43 -13.86
N LEU A 90 -34.75 22.41 -14.48
CA LEU A 90 -34.73 22.26 -15.93
C LEU A 90 -35.41 20.93 -16.29
N ASP A 91 -36.53 21.08 -16.97
CA ASP A 91 -37.44 20.09 -17.53
C ASP A 91 -36.76 18.80 -18.05
N PRO A 92 -36.95 17.64 -17.39
CA PRO A 92 -36.40 16.37 -17.84
C PRO A 92 -37.18 15.71 -18.99
N SER A 93 -38.22 16.35 -19.55
CA SER A 93 -38.97 15.79 -20.68
C SER A 93 -38.27 15.90 -22.04
N LYS A 94 -37.08 16.51 -22.14
CA LYS A 94 -36.47 16.84 -23.45
C LYS A 94 -34.97 16.56 -23.65
N ALA A 95 -34.32 15.76 -22.80
CA ALA A 95 -32.92 15.39 -22.99
C ALA A 95 -32.75 13.87 -23.05
N SER A 96 -33.06 13.29 -24.21
CA SER A 96 -32.54 11.99 -24.63
C SER A 96 -31.02 12.10 -24.76
N LYS A 97 -30.32 11.65 -23.72
CA LYS A 97 -28.87 11.44 -23.74
C LYS A 97 -28.58 10.28 -24.71
N PRO A 98 -27.75 10.45 -25.76
CA PRO A 98 -27.35 9.33 -26.57
C PRO A 98 -26.30 8.56 -25.78
N GLU A 99 -26.74 7.49 -25.10
CA GLU A 99 -25.86 6.40 -24.77
C GLU A 99 -25.52 5.72 -26.10
N VAL A 100 -24.34 6.06 -26.64
CA VAL A 100 -23.80 5.41 -27.84
C VAL A 100 -23.44 3.99 -27.41
N GLU A 101 -24.39 3.08 -27.54
CA GLU A 101 -24.12 1.65 -27.61
C GLU A 101 -23.16 1.44 -28.78
N ILE A 102 -21.88 1.25 -28.47
CA ILE A 102 -20.90 0.84 -29.47
C ILE A 102 -21.33 -0.57 -29.90
N PRO A 103 -21.78 -0.76 -31.16
CA PRO A 103 -22.27 -2.05 -31.59
C PRO A 103 -21.19 -3.11 -31.38
N GLU A 104 -21.58 -4.30 -30.93
CA GLU A 104 -20.64 -5.40 -30.67
C GLU A 104 -19.81 -5.75 -31.91
N GLN A 105 -20.36 -5.52 -33.09
CA GLN A 105 -19.68 -5.59 -34.38
C GLN A 105 -18.51 -4.61 -34.52
N VAL A 106 -18.59 -3.38 -33.98
CA VAL A 106 -17.49 -2.41 -34.00
C VAL A 106 -16.35 -2.84 -33.05
N ARG A 107 -16.69 -3.47 -31.91
CA ARG A 107 -15.68 -4.10 -31.03
C ARG A 107 -14.99 -5.29 -31.69
N GLN A 108 -15.74 -6.13 -32.40
CA GLN A 108 -15.18 -7.29 -33.10
C GLN A 108 -14.33 -6.86 -34.31
N GLN A 109 -14.82 -5.93 -35.14
CA GLN A 109 -14.07 -5.41 -36.29
C GLN A 109 -12.79 -4.67 -35.87
N SER A 110 -12.82 -3.89 -34.78
CA SER A 110 -11.61 -3.22 -34.29
C SER A 110 -10.58 -4.22 -33.74
N ALA A 111 -11.02 -5.31 -33.12
CA ALA A 111 -10.15 -6.39 -32.65
C ALA A 111 -9.57 -7.20 -33.82
N GLU A 112 -10.38 -7.50 -34.84
CA GLU A 112 -9.96 -8.26 -36.03
C GLU A 112 -9.02 -7.46 -36.93
N TYR A 113 -9.30 -6.15 -37.11
CA TYR A 113 -8.41 -5.24 -37.81
C TYR A 113 -7.07 -5.07 -37.07
N ALA A 114 -7.09 -4.92 -35.75
CA ALA A 114 -5.88 -4.87 -34.93
C ALA A 114 -5.07 -6.18 -34.97
N ALA A 115 -5.73 -7.33 -35.15
CA ALA A 115 -5.07 -8.62 -35.31
C ALA A 115 -4.48 -8.84 -36.72
N SER A 116 -5.05 -8.18 -37.74
CA SER A 116 -4.62 -8.31 -39.13
C SER A 116 -3.38 -7.48 -39.51
N LEU A 117 -3.07 -6.41 -38.75
CA LEU A 117 -1.89 -5.59 -39.01
C LEU A 117 -0.64 -6.21 -38.39
N SER A 118 0.44 -6.32 -39.17
CA SER A 118 1.75 -6.72 -38.65
C SER A 118 2.27 -5.70 -37.63
N ALA A 119 3.09 -6.14 -36.66
CA ALA A 119 3.62 -5.26 -35.61
C ALA A 119 4.34 -4.03 -36.18
N ASP A 120 5.05 -4.19 -37.31
CA ASP A 120 5.74 -3.12 -38.00
C ASP A 120 4.78 -2.13 -38.67
N GLU A 121 3.66 -2.60 -39.24
CA GLU A 121 2.61 -1.74 -39.80
C GLU A 121 1.89 -0.96 -38.71
N GLN A 122 1.56 -1.59 -37.58
CA GLN A 122 0.96 -0.91 -36.43
C GLN A 122 1.88 0.20 -35.92
N ILE A 123 3.19 -0.07 -35.82
CA ILE A 123 4.19 0.92 -35.43
C ILE A 123 4.33 2.03 -36.49
N SER A 124 4.24 1.70 -37.78
CA SER A 124 4.30 2.70 -38.86
C SER A 124 3.09 3.63 -38.85
N LEU A 125 1.89 3.09 -38.60
CA LEU A 125 0.63 3.82 -38.48
C LEU A 125 0.60 4.67 -37.21
N ALA A 126 1.08 4.13 -36.10
CA ALA A 126 1.30 4.88 -34.87
C ALA A 126 2.21 6.09 -35.11
N ARG A 127 3.36 5.87 -35.76
CA ARG A 127 4.32 6.93 -36.07
C ARG A 127 3.79 7.93 -37.09
N SER A 128 2.95 7.52 -38.04
CA SER A 128 2.33 8.44 -39.01
C SER A 128 1.24 9.28 -38.33
N LEU A 129 0.45 8.68 -37.44
CA LEU A 129 -0.57 9.38 -36.64
C LEU A 129 0.02 10.32 -35.60
N ILE A 130 1.08 9.92 -34.90
CA ILE A 130 1.81 10.83 -34.00
C ILE A 130 2.37 12.01 -34.80
N ARG A 131 2.96 11.76 -35.98
CA ARG A 131 3.45 12.83 -36.87
C ARG A 131 2.35 13.67 -37.50
N SER A 132 1.15 13.14 -37.68
CA SER A 132 0.01 13.91 -38.19
C SER A 132 -0.64 14.74 -37.09
N LEU A 133 -0.72 14.23 -35.87
CA LEU A 133 -1.18 14.97 -34.69
C LEU A 133 -0.25 16.14 -34.36
N ASP A 134 1.06 15.92 -34.46
CA ASP A 134 2.08 16.97 -34.31
C ASP A 134 1.98 18.05 -35.41
N ARG A 135 1.65 17.65 -36.64
CA ARG A 135 1.38 18.60 -37.74
C ARG A 135 0.04 19.34 -37.61
N PHE A 136 -0.99 18.68 -37.09
CA PHE A 136 -2.28 19.31 -36.80
C PHE A 136 -2.15 20.39 -35.72
N GLN A 137 -1.33 20.15 -34.69
CA GLN A 137 -0.99 21.17 -33.69
C GLN A 137 -0.25 22.37 -34.28
N ASN A 138 0.49 22.16 -35.37
CA ASN A 138 1.25 23.19 -36.07
C ASN A 138 0.53 23.78 -37.30
N ASN A 139 -0.78 23.53 -37.45
CA ASN A 139 -1.65 24.12 -38.47
C ASN A 139 -1.28 23.87 -39.95
N GLU A 140 -0.52 22.80 -40.27
CA GLU A 140 -0.29 22.39 -41.67
C GLU A 140 -1.02 21.08 -42.01
N PRO A 141 -2.09 21.12 -42.83
CA PRO A 141 -2.79 19.92 -43.26
C PRO A 141 -1.95 19.13 -44.27
N ASN A 142 -1.72 17.84 -44.00
CA ASN A 142 -1.05 16.93 -44.94
C ASN A 142 -2.08 16.24 -45.87
N PRO A 143 -2.09 16.52 -47.17
CA PRO A 143 -3.10 16.01 -48.11
C PRO A 143 -3.01 14.50 -48.40
N SER A 144 -1.89 13.83 -48.05
CA SER A 144 -1.71 12.41 -48.34
C SER A 144 -2.49 11.48 -47.41
N LEU A 145 -2.72 11.89 -46.15
CA LEU A 145 -3.46 11.09 -45.16
C LEU A 145 -4.97 11.11 -45.41
N ALA A 146 -5.52 12.24 -45.85
CA ALA A 146 -6.94 12.36 -46.20
C ALA A 146 -7.34 11.31 -47.26
N LYS A 147 -6.51 11.14 -48.31
CA LYS A 147 -6.72 10.16 -49.38
C LYS A 147 -6.64 8.71 -48.93
N GLN A 148 -5.98 8.43 -47.80
CA GLN A 148 -5.80 7.08 -47.27
C GLN A 148 -6.94 6.69 -46.31
N PHE A 149 -7.51 7.67 -45.60
CA PHE A 149 -8.73 7.48 -44.81
C PHE A 149 -10.00 7.39 -45.67
N ASP A 150 -9.99 7.95 -46.89
CA ASP A 150 -11.12 7.86 -47.84
C ASP A 150 -11.36 6.44 -48.39
N GLN A 151 -10.41 5.51 -48.24
CA GLN A 151 -10.52 4.15 -48.78
C GLN A 151 -11.14 3.12 -47.83
N ILE A 152 -11.49 3.52 -46.59
CA ILE A 152 -12.10 2.62 -45.62
C ILE A 152 -13.63 2.77 -45.71
N PRO A 153 -14.38 1.75 -46.17
CA PRO A 153 -15.83 1.80 -46.23
C PRO A 153 -16.40 1.63 -44.82
N ILE A 154 -16.40 2.71 -44.04
CA ILE A 154 -17.09 2.77 -42.75
C ILE A 154 -18.48 3.32 -43.03
N ASP A 155 -19.51 2.50 -42.79
CA ASP A 155 -20.90 2.93 -42.83
C ASP A 155 -21.08 4.09 -41.83
N ARG A 156 -21.31 5.29 -42.36
CA ARG A 156 -21.13 6.57 -41.67
C ARG A 156 -22.29 6.87 -40.72
N ALA A 157 -22.37 6.13 -39.61
CA ALA A 157 -22.84 6.74 -38.37
C ALA A 157 -21.64 7.52 -37.78
N GLU A 158 -21.75 8.85 -37.74
CA GLU A 158 -20.68 9.81 -37.44
C GLU A 158 -19.97 9.54 -36.10
N ILE A 159 -18.96 8.65 -36.09
CA ILE A 159 -18.03 8.58 -34.96
C ILE A 159 -17.15 9.82 -35.07
N PRO A 160 -17.15 10.72 -34.07
CA PRO A 160 -16.31 11.92 -34.11
C PRO A 160 -14.84 11.52 -34.29
N LEU A 161 -14.11 12.22 -35.16
CA LEU A 161 -12.68 11.98 -35.43
C LEU A 161 -11.83 11.94 -34.14
N ASP A 162 -12.22 12.72 -33.14
CA ASP A 162 -11.64 12.72 -31.79
C ASP A 162 -11.80 11.35 -31.09
N SER A 163 -12.98 10.74 -31.14
CA SER A 163 -13.24 9.42 -30.56
C SER A 163 -12.38 8.33 -31.22
N MET A 164 -12.23 8.36 -32.55
CA MET A 164 -11.39 7.40 -33.27
C MET A 164 -9.91 7.56 -32.89
N THR A 165 -9.43 8.82 -32.79
CA THR A 165 -8.06 9.13 -32.36
C THR A 165 -7.79 8.61 -30.95
N LYS A 166 -8.73 8.82 -30.01
CA LYS A 166 -8.61 8.33 -28.63
C LYS A 166 -8.56 6.80 -28.56
N LEU A 167 -9.40 6.11 -29.33
CA LEU A 167 -9.42 4.64 -29.40
C LEU A 167 -8.10 4.10 -29.94
N LEU A 168 -7.58 4.71 -31.00
CA LEU A 168 -6.32 4.31 -31.60
C LEU A 168 -5.13 4.58 -30.68
N ILE A 169 -5.06 5.75 -30.04
CA ILE A 169 -4.01 6.02 -29.04
C ILE A 169 -4.08 4.98 -27.91
N ARG A 170 -5.29 4.61 -27.47
CA ARG A 170 -5.48 3.61 -26.42
C ARG A 170 -5.03 2.21 -26.86
N SER A 171 -5.31 1.78 -28.09
CA SER A 171 -4.84 0.49 -28.59
C SER A 171 -3.32 0.45 -28.71
N LEU A 172 -2.71 1.54 -29.18
CA LEU A 172 -1.25 1.69 -29.23
C LEU A 172 -0.61 1.65 -27.84
N ILE A 173 -1.25 2.25 -26.83
CA ILE A 173 -0.79 2.17 -25.45
C ILE A 173 -0.78 0.72 -24.98
N VAL A 174 -1.87 -0.03 -25.23
CA VAL A 174 -1.96 -1.46 -24.83
C VAL A 174 -0.84 -2.27 -25.49
N GLU A 175 -0.57 -2.05 -26.77
CA GLU A 175 0.50 -2.76 -27.49
C GLU A 175 1.90 -2.35 -26.99
N ALA A 176 2.13 -1.06 -26.78
CA ALA A 176 3.39 -0.57 -26.24
C ALA A 176 3.64 -1.08 -24.81
N GLU A 177 2.59 -1.23 -23.99
CA GLU A 177 2.69 -1.76 -22.62
C GLU A 177 3.11 -3.22 -22.55
N LYS A 178 2.89 -4.02 -23.60
CA LYS A 178 3.42 -5.40 -23.68
C LYS A 178 4.95 -5.42 -23.69
N ARG A 179 5.60 -4.35 -24.15
CA ARG A 179 7.07 -4.20 -24.19
C ARG A 179 7.64 -3.65 -22.89
N VAL A 180 6.80 -3.23 -21.95
CA VAL A 180 7.22 -2.69 -20.65
C VAL A 180 7.68 -3.82 -19.73
N VAL A 181 8.93 -3.72 -19.27
CA VAL A 181 9.51 -4.72 -18.37
C VAL A 181 9.37 -4.25 -16.93
N ASP A 182 8.60 -5.00 -16.14
CA ASP A 182 8.35 -4.69 -14.73
C ASP A 182 9.55 -5.00 -13.84
N GLY A 183 9.68 -4.25 -12.74
CA GLY A 183 10.76 -4.46 -11.76
C GLY A 183 12.17 -4.18 -12.30
N ALA A 184 12.27 -3.55 -13.47
CA ALA A 184 13.54 -3.19 -14.10
C ALA A 184 13.77 -1.67 -14.07
N VAL A 185 15.01 -1.26 -14.29
CA VAL A 185 15.34 0.14 -14.61
C VAL A 185 14.65 0.57 -15.90
N TRP A 186 14.64 1.88 -16.20
CA TRP A 186 14.12 2.40 -17.46
C TRP A 186 14.84 1.78 -18.67
N ARG A 187 14.07 1.22 -19.61
CA ARG A 187 14.57 0.64 -20.87
C ARG A 187 14.02 1.44 -22.05
N SER A 188 14.65 1.28 -23.22
CA SER A 188 14.15 1.85 -24.48
C SER A 188 12.72 1.40 -24.78
N GLY A 189 12.40 0.11 -24.56
CA GLY A 189 11.05 -0.43 -24.74
C GLY A 189 9.96 0.19 -23.86
N ASP A 190 10.33 0.77 -22.71
CA ASP A 190 9.38 1.45 -21.83
C ASP A 190 8.97 2.84 -22.36
N ARG A 191 9.82 3.44 -23.22
CA ARG A 191 9.67 4.84 -23.66
C ARG A 191 8.43 5.05 -24.52
N ASP A 192 8.10 4.09 -25.39
CA ASP A 192 6.94 4.20 -26.28
C ASP A 192 5.64 4.31 -25.48
N ALA A 193 5.45 3.40 -24.51
CA ALA A 193 4.27 3.40 -23.65
C ALA A 193 4.21 4.65 -22.76
N LEU A 194 5.36 5.07 -22.23
CA LEU A 194 5.46 6.29 -21.45
C LEU A 194 5.08 7.53 -22.27
N ARG A 195 5.63 7.67 -23.48
CA ARG A 195 5.37 8.78 -24.41
C ARG A 195 3.88 8.89 -24.72
N LEU A 196 3.27 7.78 -25.13
CA LEU A 196 1.85 7.74 -25.46
C LEU A 196 0.97 8.13 -24.26
N ARG A 197 1.31 7.66 -23.05
CA ARG A 197 0.58 8.07 -21.84
C ARG A 197 0.75 9.55 -21.51
N LEU A 198 1.97 10.10 -21.62
CA LEU A 198 2.22 11.52 -21.39
C LEU A 198 1.47 12.39 -22.40
N LEU A 199 1.42 12.00 -23.67
CA LEU A 199 0.63 12.67 -24.71
C LEU A 199 -0.86 12.64 -24.38
N MET A 200 -1.39 11.48 -23.99
CA MET A 200 -2.79 11.33 -23.62
C MET A 200 -3.18 12.21 -22.42
N ILE A 201 -2.28 12.39 -21.46
CA ILE A 201 -2.49 13.29 -20.31
C ILE A 201 -2.40 14.75 -20.75
N GLY A 202 -1.41 15.11 -21.56
CA GLY A 202 -1.19 16.48 -22.03
C GLY A 202 -2.33 17.01 -22.91
N GLN A 203 -2.96 16.13 -23.68
CA GLN A 203 -4.14 16.46 -24.51
C GLN A 203 -5.46 16.41 -23.72
N GLU A 204 -5.41 16.20 -22.40
CA GLU A 204 -6.57 16.06 -21.52
C GLU A 204 -7.61 15.01 -21.97
N ILE A 205 -7.21 14.09 -22.85
CA ILE A 205 -8.07 13.00 -23.36
C ILE A 205 -8.63 12.16 -22.20
N VAL A 206 -7.89 12.09 -21.10
CA VAL A 206 -8.22 11.36 -19.87
C VAL A 206 -9.24 12.12 -18.99
N ALA A 207 -9.45 13.44 -19.16
CA ALA A 207 -10.14 14.26 -18.17
C ALA A 207 -11.67 14.06 -18.12
N ALA A 208 -12.34 13.76 -19.23
CA ALA A 208 -13.80 13.84 -19.29
C ALA A 208 -14.53 12.57 -18.77
N ASN A 209 -13.96 11.37 -18.91
CA ASN A 209 -14.67 10.10 -18.67
C ASN A 209 -13.88 9.06 -17.84
N THR A 210 -12.81 9.46 -17.14
CA THR A 210 -12.05 8.50 -16.34
C THR A 210 -12.84 8.15 -15.07
N PRO A 211 -13.11 6.85 -14.80
CA PRO A 211 -13.79 6.44 -13.58
C PRO A 211 -13.04 6.96 -12.34
N PRO A 212 -13.75 7.18 -11.22
CA PRO A 212 -13.13 7.70 -10.01
C PRO A 212 -11.95 6.81 -9.61
N ALA A 213 -10.74 7.37 -9.68
CA ALA A 213 -9.51 6.64 -9.39
C ALA A 213 -9.54 6.13 -7.94
N ALA A 214 -9.38 4.83 -7.76
CA ALA A 214 -9.34 4.22 -6.43
C ALA A 214 -8.14 4.78 -5.66
N ILE A 215 -8.33 5.06 -4.37
CA ILE A 215 -7.22 5.37 -3.47
C ILE A 215 -6.49 4.06 -3.19
N VAL A 216 -5.25 3.93 -3.67
CA VAL A 216 -4.49 2.68 -3.59
C VAL A 216 -3.22 2.89 -2.78
N GLY A 217 -2.96 1.95 -1.87
CA GLY A 217 -1.73 1.91 -1.08
C GLY A 217 -0.54 1.41 -1.90
N VAL A 218 0.67 1.85 -1.54
CA VAL A 218 1.92 1.47 -2.22
C VAL A 218 2.15 -0.04 -2.23
N LEU A 219 1.78 -0.73 -1.15
CA LEU A 219 1.97 -2.17 -1.04
C LEU A 219 1.18 -2.94 -2.10
N SER A 220 -0.06 -2.53 -2.40
CA SER A 220 -0.89 -3.15 -3.43
C SER A 220 -0.26 -3.05 -4.81
N LEU A 221 0.29 -1.87 -5.15
CA LEU A 221 0.98 -1.65 -6.43
C LEU A 221 2.28 -2.46 -6.55
N LEU A 222 2.94 -2.75 -5.42
CA LEU A 222 4.14 -3.56 -5.39
C LEU A 222 3.85 -5.06 -5.48
N GLN A 223 2.79 -5.53 -4.82
CA GLN A 223 2.40 -6.94 -4.75
C GLN A 223 1.59 -7.42 -5.95
N GLN A 224 0.77 -6.54 -6.55
CA GLN A 224 -0.16 -6.88 -7.63
C GLN A 224 0.04 -5.98 -8.87
N PRO A 225 1.28 -5.86 -9.40
CA PRO A 225 1.56 -4.93 -10.49
C PRO A 225 0.74 -5.22 -11.75
N GLU A 226 0.42 -6.48 -12.03
CA GLU A 226 -0.36 -6.88 -13.20
C GLU A 226 -1.83 -6.44 -13.08
N ALA A 227 -2.43 -6.59 -11.90
CA ALA A 227 -3.83 -6.18 -11.66
C ALA A 227 -4.02 -4.66 -11.78
N PHE A 228 -2.99 -3.87 -11.42
CA PHE A 228 -3.06 -2.42 -11.48
C PHE A 228 -2.48 -1.81 -12.76
N ARG A 229 -1.80 -2.57 -13.64
CA ARG A 229 -1.20 -2.01 -14.86
C ARG A 229 -2.28 -1.37 -15.73
N GLY A 230 -2.09 -0.09 -16.07
CA GLY A 230 -3.08 0.66 -16.86
C GLY A 230 -4.23 1.22 -16.04
N GLN A 231 -4.47 0.72 -14.83
CA GLN A 231 -5.60 1.14 -14.00
C GLN A 231 -5.39 2.53 -13.43
N ALA A 232 -6.48 3.29 -13.33
CA ALA A 232 -6.50 4.60 -12.71
C ALA A 232 -6.35 4.47 -11.19
N VAL A 233 -5.33 5.11 -10.64
CA VAL A 233 -4.98 5.09 -9.22
C VAL A 233 -4.81 6.51 -8.69
N ARG A 234 -5.16 6.70 -7.42
CA ARG A 234 -4.93 7.93 -6.67
C ARG A 234 -4.03 7.65 -5.49
N ILE A 235 -2.99 8.48 -5.34
CA ILE A 235 -1.98 8.33 -4.29
C ILE A 235 -1.82 9.66 -3.56
N HIS A 236 -1.86 9.59 -2.23
CA HIS A 236 -1.62 10.73 -1.34
C HIS A 236 -0.23 10.62 -0.72
N GLY A 237 0.49 11.75 -0.64
CA GLY A 237 1.80 11.74 -0.01
C GLY A 237 2.48 13.10 0.06
N GLN A 238 3.72 13.09 0.52
CA GLN A 238 4.60 14.25 0.60
C GLN A 238 5.69 14.17 -0.46
N VAL A 239 5.98 15.27 -1.14
CA VAL A 239 7.03 15.30 -2.17
C VAL A 239 8.40 15.30 -1.51
N ALA A 240 9.18 14.25 -1.75
CA ALA A 240 10.56 14.14 -1.28
C ALA A 240 11.57 14.71 -2.29
N ARG A 241 11.31 14.57 -3.60
CA ARG A 241 12.19 15.07 -4.67
C ARG A 241 11.39 15.45 -5.89
N VAL A 242 11.81 16.51 -6.57
CA VAL A 242 11.27 16.94 -7.87
C VAL A 242 12.43 17.07 -8.85
N GLN A 243 12.30 16.46 -10.02
CA GLN A 243 13.28 16.54 -11.11
C GLN A 243 12.57 16.82 -12.42
N LEU A 244 13.01 17.86 -13.14
CA LEU A 244 12.62 18.04 -14.54
C LEU A 244 13.43 17.06 -15.39
N ILE A 245 12.73 16.26 -16.19
CA ILE A 245 13.32 15.45 -17.24
C ILE A 245 12.98 16.16 -18.55
N SER A 246 13.89 17.05 -18.95
CA SER A 246 13.92 17.53 -20.32
C SER A 246 14.80 16.56 -21.09
N GLU A 247 14.22 15.79 -22.01
CA GLU A 247 15.03 15.05 -22.97
C GLU A 247 15.63 16.07 -23.94
N GLY A 248 16.75 16.65 -23.53
CA GLY A 248 17.48 17.61 -24.32
C GLY A 248 17.73 17.08 -25.73
N SER A 249 17.25 17.84 -26.71
CA SER A 249 17.76 17.94 -28.09
C SER A 249 17.85 16.69 -28.97
N ASN A 250 17.26 15.55 -28.62
CA ASN A 250 17.18 14.45 -29.56
C ASN A 250 16.11 14.78 -30.63
N LYS A 251 16.51 15.50 -31.69
CA LYS A 251 15.65 15.99 -32.79
C LYS A 251 14.72 14.93 -33.39
N ASN A 252 15.11 13.66 -33.30
CA ASN A 252 14.42 12.56 -33.96
C ASN A 252 13.31 11.93 -33.12
N ASP A 253 13.27 12.17 -31.81
CA ASP A 253 12.24 11.58 -30.93
C ASP A 253 12.05 12.43 -29.65
N PRO A 254 11.48 13.64 -29.76
CA PRO A 254 11.30 14.50 -28.59
C PRO A 254 10.17 13.95 -27.73
N LEU A 255 10.47 13.36 -26.57
CA LEU A 255 9.48 13.20 -25.51
C LEU A 255 9.06 14.60 -25.02
N PRO A 256 7.77 14.82 -24.70
CA PRO A 256 7.38 16.06 -24.06
C PRO A 256 8.10 16.18 -22.71
N ASP A 257 8.59 17.38 -22.39
CA ASP A 257 9.17 17.65 -21.07
C ASP A 257 8.22 17.21 -19.97
N TYR A 258 8.75 16.47 -18.99
CA TYR A 258 7.95 15.97 -17.88
C TYR A 258 8.71 16.05 -16.57
N TRP A 259 7.95 16.07 -15.48
CA TRP A 259 8.46 16.14 -14.13
C TRP A 259 8.38 14.75 -13.49
N GLN A 260 9.48 14.33 -12.91
CA GLN A 260 9.58 13.14 -12.07
C GLN A 260 9.55 13.57 -10.60
N LEU A 261 8.52 13.15 -9.88
CA LEU A 261 8.35 13.40 -8.46
C LEU A 261 8.54 12.10 -7.68
N TRP A 262 9.38 12.14 -6.66
CA TRP A 262 9.46 11.08 -5.66
C TRP A 262 8.60 11.47 -4.48
N ILE A 263 7.66 10.62 -4.11
CA ILE A 263 6.60 10.90 -3.14
C ILE A 263 6.68 9.86 -2.04
N ARG A 264 6.77 10.32 -0.79
CA ARG A 264 6.57 9.48 0.39
C ARG A 264 5.06 9.35 0.62
N PRO A 265 4.49 8.15 0.51
CA PRO A 265 3.06 7.95 0.65
C PRO A 265 2.58 8.25 2.08
N SER A 266 1.37 8.76 2.23
CA SER A 266 0.77 9.00 3.55
C SER A 266 0.30 7.72 4.25
N SER A 267 0.34 6.57 3.57
CA SER A 267 -0.06 5.27 4.12
C SER A 267 0.91 4.72 5.18
N GLY A 268 1.98 5.44 5.51
CA GLY A 268 3.02 5.00 6.45
C GLY A 268 4.00 3.98 5.87
N ALA A 269 3.90 3.66 4.57
CA ALA A 269 4.91 2.85 3.91
C ALA A 269 6.18 3.70 3.71
N ASP A 270 7.34 3.17 4.09
CA ASP A 270 8.62 3.89 3.92
C ASP A 270 9.11 3.85 2.46
N ARG A 271 8.42 3.12 1.60
CA ARG A 271 8.75 2.96 0.17
C ARG A 271 8.18 4.14 -0.63
N PRO A 272 8.99 4.82 -1.45
CA PRO A 272 8.52 5.94 -2.24
C PRO A 272 7.68 5.49 -3.44
N VAL A 273 6.89 6.41 -3.95
CA VAL A 273 6.19 6.32 -5.23
C VAL A 273 6.82 7.31 -6.20
N VAL A 274 6.98 6.92 -7.45
CA VAL A 274 7.42 7.82 -8.52
C VAL A 274 6.19 8.29 -9.31
N ALA A 275 5.97 9.60 -9.37
CA ALA A 275 4.93 10.18 -10.20
C ALA A 275 5.56 10.93 -11.38
N LEU A 276 5.10 10.61 -12.59
CA LEU A 276 5.48 11.30 -13.83
C LEU A 276 4.32 12.18 -14.27
N VAL A 277 4.55 13.49 -14.34
CA VAL A 277 3.52 14.49 -14.62
C VAL A 277 4.01 15.49 -15.66
N THR A 278 3.14 15.93 -16.57
CA THR A 278 3.48 16.89 -17.63
C THR A 278 3.52 18.33 -17.11
N SER A 279 2.68 18.66 -16.13
CA SER A 279 2.59 19.99 -15.55
C SER A 279 2.82 19.96 -14.03
N LEU A 280 3.52 20.99 -13.55
CA LEU A 280 3.84 21.16 -12.14
C LEU A 280 3.25 22.49 -11.64
N PRO A 281 2.46 22.50 -10.54
CA PRO A 281 1.98 23.72 -9.91
C PRO A 281 3.14 24.64 -9.50
N ASP A 282 2.94 25.95 -9.56
CA ASP A 282 4.01 26.93 -9.31
C ASP A 282 4.61 26.82 -7.90
N LYS A 283 3.80 26.43 -6.91
CA LYS A 283 4.28 26.13 -5.55
C LYS A 283 5.36 25.05 -5.55
N LEU A 284 5.19 23.99 -6.34
CA LEU A 284 6.17 22.91 -6.48
C LEU A 284 7.32 23.27 -7.41
N LYS A 285 7.12 24.13 -8.42
CA LYS A 285 8.25 24.65 -9.24
C LYS A 285 9.24 25.43 -8.38
N ARG A 286 8.75 26.25 -7.44
CA ARG A 286 9.61 26.94 -6.45
C ARG A 286 10.36 25.93 -5.58
N PHE A 287 9.69 24.84 -5.20
CA PHE A 287 10.29 23.75 -4.42
C PHE A 287 11.47 23.08 -5.14
N HIS A 288 11.38 22.87 -6.46
CA HIS A 288 12.47 22.31 -7.27
C HIS A 288 13.74 23.19 -7.30
N LYS A 289 13.58 24.53 -7.25
CA LYS A 289 14.71 25.48 -7.26
C LYS A 289 15.51 25.48 -5.95
N LEU A 290 14.98 24.93 -4.86
CA LEU A 290 15.65 24.89 -3.57
C LEU A 290 16.66 23.73 -3.53
N LYS A 291 17.96 24.03 -3.51
CA LYS A 291 19.05 23.04 -3.46
C LYS A 291 18.87 21.99 -2.36
N ARG A 292 18.33 22.38 -1.20
CA ARG A 292 18.08 21.50 -0.04
C ARG A 292 17.25 20.25 -0.36
N PHE A 293 16.39 20.28 -1.38
CA PHE A 293 15.53 19.14 -1.73
C PHE A 293 16.02 18.33 -2.95
N GLN A 294 17.12 18.76 -3.59
CA GLN A 294 17.82 17.90 -4.54
C GLN A 294 18.63 16.80 -3.81
N GLU A 295 18.99 17.06 -2.55
CA GLU A 295 19.86 16.20 -1.73
C GLU A 295 19.12 15.47 -0.58
N GLY A 296 17.79 15.64 -0.45
CA GLY A 296 16.98 14.93 0.56
C GLY A 296 16.68 15.72 1.84
N GLY A 297 16.38 17.01 1.71
CA GLY A 297 16.13 17.91 2.84
C GLY A 297 15.01 17.51 3.80
N SER A 298 15.06 18.13 4.99
CA SER A 298 14.22 17.83 6.16
C SER A 298 12.73 17.65 5.85
N GLN A 299 12.19 16.54 6.39
CA GLN A 299 10.90 15.93 6.06
C GLN A 299 9.66 16.76 6.48
N ASN A 300 9.81 17.67 7.43
CA ASN A 300 8.66 18.33 8.07
C ASN A 300 8.02 19.43 7.21
N ASP A 301 8.71 19.94 6.19
CA ASP A 301 8.27 21.08 5.37
C ASP A 301 7.95 20.68 3.91
N ALA A 302 7.85 19.38 3.64
CA ALA A 302 7.57 18.86 2.31
C ALA A 302 6.08 19.06 1.93
N PRO A 303 5.77 19.64 0.75
CA PRO A 303 4.41 19.88 0.31
C PRO A 303 3.67 18.55 0.11
N ARG A 304 2.44 18.50 0.63
CA ARG A 304 1.53 17.37 0.41
C ARG A 304 0.91 17.48 -0.98
N VAL A 305 0.85 16.35 -1.67
CA VAL A 305 0.30 16.24 -3.01
C VAL A 305 -0.62 15.04 -3.12
N VAL A 306 -1.55 15.12 -4.06
CA VAL A 306 -2.34 13.99 -4.52
C VAL A 306 -2.03 13.79 -5.98
N VAL A 307 -1.62 12.58 -6.34
CA VAL A 307 -1.38 12.19 -7.73
C VAL A 307 -2.54 11.35 -8.18
N GLN A 308 -3.14 11.71 -9.32
CA GLN A 308 -4.12 10.88 -10.00
C GLN A 308 -3.59 10.55 -11.39
N GLY A 309 -3.48 9.26 -11.68
CA GLY A 309 -2.89 8.79 -12.92
C GLY A 309 -3.13 7.31 -13.12
N SER A 310 -2.42 6.71 -14.06
CA SER A 310 -2.46 5.27 -14.28
C SER A 310 -1.16 4.63 -13.79
N PHE A 311 -1.27 3.49 -13.11
CA PHE A 311 -0.08 2.73 -12.71
C PHE A 311 0.62 2.17 -13.95
N PHE A 312 1.94 2.32 -14.00
CA PHE A 312 2.75 2.05 -15.18
C PHE A 312 3.61 0.79 -14.99
N LYS A 313 4.56 0.82 -14.05
CA LYS A 313 5.42 -0.31 -13.68
C LYS A 313 6.00 -0.14 -12.29
N ARG A 314 6.67 -1.16 -11.78
CA ARG A 314 7.64 -1.05 -10.69
C ARG A 314 9.00 -0.69 -11.28
N LEU A 315 9.58 0.42 -10.83
CA LEU A 315 10.89 0.89 -11.23
C LEU A 315 11.93 0.42 -10.23
N ALA A 316 12.96 -0.28 -10.71
CA ALA A 316 14.13 -0.58 -9.90
C ALA A 316 14.98 0.68 -9.72
N TYR A 317 15.39 0.94 -8.48
CA TYR A 317 16.26 2.04 -8.12
C TYR A 317 17.24 1.64 -7.02
N GLN A 318 18.30 2.43 -6.84
CA GLN A 318 19.29 2.21 -5.80
C GLN A 318 18.91 3.01 -4.55
N SER A 319 18.52 2.32 -3.48
CA SER A 319 18.38 2.90 -2.14
C SER A 319 19.70 2.85 -1.36
N SER A 320 19.72 3.43 -0.15
CA SER A 320 20.84 3.31 0.78
C SER A 320 21.07 1.89 1.28
N ILE A 321 20.02 1.05 1.32
CA ILE A 321 20.06 -0.32 1.84
C ILE A 321 20.32 -1.34 0.72
N GLY A 322 20.15 -0.94 -0.55
CA GLY A 322 20.39 -1.82 -1.69
C GLY A 322 19.49 -1.48 -2.87
N ALA A 323 19.38 -2.43 -3.81
CA ALA A 323 18.41 -2.34 -4.88
C ALA A 323 16.98 -2.43 -4.31
N ASP A 324 16.11 -1.51 -4.73
CA ASP A 324 14.73 -1.47 -4.28
C ASP A 324 13.76 -1.12 -5.42
N LEU A 325 12.46 -1.30 -5.18
CA LEU A 325 11.38 -1.07 -6.14
C LEU A 325 10.47 0.07 -5.70
N ALA A 326 10.13 0.95 -6.63
CA ALA A 326 9.12 2.00 -6.45
C ALA A 326 8.03 1.88 -7.52
N PRO A 327 6.73 1.93 -7.17
CA PRO A 327 5.69 1.99 -8.17
C PRO A 327 5.73 3.32 -8.92
N VAL A 328 5.53 3.27 -10.24
CA VAL A 328 5.46 4.43 -11.12
C VAL A 328 4.02 4.69 -11.51
N VAL A 329 3.58 5.92 -11.31
CA VAL A 329 2.28 6.42 -11.76
C VAL A 329 2.49 7.54 -12.76
N VAL A 330 1.83 7.45 -13.91
CA VAL A 330 1.88 8.48 -14.97
C VAL A 330 0.54 9.20 -14.94
N GLY A 331 0.55 10.51 -14.66
CA GLY A 331 -0.69 11.22 -14.37
C GLY A 331 -0.57 12.72 -14.22
N LYS A 332 -1.52 13.28 -13.47
CA LYS A 332 -1.61 14.69 -13.13
C LYS A 332 -1.66 14.88 -11.62
N LEU A 333 -1.17 16.03 -11.18
CA LEU A 333 -1.34 16.45 -9.79
C LEU A 333 -2.78 16.91 -9.59
N TRP A 334 -3.50 16.18 -8.74
CA TRP A 334 -4.84 16.55 -8.36
C TRP A 334 -4.75 17.59 -7.25
N GLN A 335 -5.17 18.82 -7.58
CA GLN A 335 -5.44 19.83 -6.58
C GLN A 335 -6.93 19.72 -6.27
N PRO A 336 -7.33 19.35 -5.04
CA PRO A 336 -8.69 19.61 -4.62
C PRO A 336 -8.87 21.13 -4.69
N GLU A 337 -9.56 21.58 -5.73
CA GLU A 337 -10.12 22.91 -5.85
C GLU A 337 -10.94 23.11 -4.57
N SER A 338 -10.37 23.83 -3.60
CA SER A 338 -10.98 24.04 -2.29
C SER A 338 -11.15 22.82 -1.35
N MET A 339 -10.04 22.29 -0.80
CA MET A 339 -10.04 22.03 0.66
C MET A 339 -9.57 23.25 1.47
N ALA A 340 -9.18 24.32 0.79
CA ALA A 340 -8.75 25.58 1.41
C ALA A 340 -9.92 26.44 1.94
N ALA A 341 -11.18 26.17 1.57
CA ALA A 341 -12.34 26.90 2.13
C ALA A 341 -13.15 26.10 3.17
N ALA A 342 -12.85 24.82 3.40
CA ALA A 342 -13.61 23.99 4.35
C ALA A 342 -13.04 23.94 5.77
N SER A 343 -12.00 24.72 6.07
CA SER A 343 -11.40 24.81 7.41
C SER A 343 -11.65 26.14 8.11
N VAL A 344 -12.83 26.76 7.96
CA VAL A 344 -13.37 27.76 8.91
C VAL A 344 -14.89 27.63 8.92
N GLY A 345 -15.37 26.60 9.60
CA GLY A 345 -16.79 26.34 9.77
C GLY A 345 -16.97 25.28 10.83
N GLN A 346 -16.47 25.54 12.04
CA GLN A 346 -16.95 24.83 13.23
C GLN A 346 -18.45 25.14 13.37
N SER A 347 -19.28 24.34 12.70
CA SER A 347 -20.71 24.28 12.96
C SER A 347 -20.89 23.66 14.35
N LYS A 348 -20.90 24.54 15.36
CA LYS A 348 -21.59 24.31 16.62
C LYS A 348 -23.08 24.24 16.30
N ASN A 349 -23.62 23.06 16.04
CA ASN A 349 -25.03 22.71 16.21
C ASN A 349 -25.05 21.18 16.41
N ALA A 350 -25.11 20.67 17.64
CA ALA A 350 -26.33 20.55 18.45
C ALA A 350 -27.41 19.76 17.71
N ASN A 351 -27.41 18.44 17.96
CA ASN A 351 -28.50 17.46 17.92
C ASN A 351 -27.81 16.10 18.18
N GLU A 352 -27.51 15.74 19.43
CA GLU A 352 -28.47 15.14 20.37
C GLU A 352 -29.24 13.95 19.76
N VAL A 353 -28.48 12.98 19.23
CA VAL A 353 -28.92 11.58 19.18
C VAL A 353 -28.05 10.83 20.19
N GLY A 354 -28.69 10.19 21.17
CA GLY A 354 -28.11 9.58 22.36
C GLY A 354 -26.94 8.65 22.09
N THR A 355 -25.75 9.25 21.95
CA THR A 355 -24.49 8.55 21.83
C THR A 355 -24.14 8.06 23.22
N ILE A 356 -24.40 6.77 23.47
CA ILE A 356 -23.78 6.06 24.60
C ILE A 356 -22.28 6.31 24.46
N ARG A 357 -21.75 7.18 25.33
CA ARG A 357 -20.38 7.68 25.26
C ARG A 357 -19.44 6.48 25.10
N PRO A 358 -18.57 6.43 24.07
CA PRO A 358 -17.66 5.30 23.86
C PRO A 358 -16.78 5.00 25.09
N PHE A 359 -16.60 6.00 25.97
CA PHE A 359 -15.99 5.84 27.29
C PHE A 359 -16.70 4.84 28.21
N VAL A 360 -18.03 4.71 28.16
CA VAL A 360 -18.78 3.76 29.00
C VAL A 360 -18.50 2.32 28.57
N VAL A 361 -18.35 2.07 27.26
CA VAL A 361 -17.98 0.75 26.73
C VAL A 361 -16.55 0.38 27.14
N ILE A 362 -15.61 1.33 27.07
CA ILE A 362 -14.21 1.12 27.49
C ILE A 362 -14.13 0.88 29.01
N LEU A 363 -14.82 1.67 29.82
CA LEU A 363 -14.90 1.48 31.28
C LEU A 363 -15.53 0.13 31.65
N GLY A 364 -16.58 -0.29 30.94
CA GLY A 364 -17.19 -1.60 31.12
C GLY A 364 -16.22 -2.74 30.83
N ALA A 365 -15.47 -2.66 29.72
CA ALA A 365 -14.48 -3.68 29.37
C ALA A 365 -13.34 -3.80 30.41
N ILE A 366 -12.86 -2.67 30.94
CA ILE A 366 -11.84 -2.66 32.01
C ILE A 366 -12.39 -3.32 33.28
N PHE A 367 -13.63 -3.00 33.66
CA PHE A 367 -14.24 -3.55 34.86
C PHE A 367 -14.42 -5.07 34.78
N VAL A 368 -14.88 -5.57 33.62
CA VAL A 368 -15.00 -7.01 33.36
C VAL A 368 -13.62 -7.70 33.46
N GLY A 369 -12.57 -7.08 32.92
CA GLY A 369 -11.20 -7.59 33.01
C GLY A 369 -10.70 -7.72 34.46
N ILE A 370 -10.96 -6.71 35.30
CA ILE A 370 -10.57 -6.71 36.72
C ILE A 370 -11.32 -7.79 37.50
N VAL A 371 -12.64 -7.93 37.29
CA VAL A 371 -13.45 -8.96 37.95
C VAL A 371 -12.99 -10.37 37.56
N LEU A 372 -12.69 -10.60 36.28
CA LEU A 372 -12.22 -11.89 35.80
C LEU A 372 -10.85 -12.25 36.42
N ALA A 373 -9.93 -11.29 36.49
CA ALA A 373 -8.63 -11.46 37.11
C ALA A 373 -8.75 -11.78 38.61
N GLY A 374 -9.62 -11.06 39.34
CA GLY A 374 -9.90 -11.33 40.74
C GLY A 374 -10.45 -12.74 40.99
N LEU A 375 -11.37 -13.20 40.14
CA LEU A 375 -11.98 -14.53 40.25
C LEU A 375 -10.94 -15.65 40.02
N VAL A 376 -10.03 -15.47 39.07
CA VAL A 376 -8.91 -16.41 38.83
C VAL A 376 -7.98 -16.46 40.04
N VAL A 377 -7.57 -15.31 40.59
CA VAL A 377 -6.70 -15.26 41.78
C VAL A 377 -7.39 -15.92 42.98
N TRP A 378 -8.67 -15.64 43.22
CA TRP A 378 -9.43 -16.26 44.30
C TRP A 378 -9.51 -17.79 44.16
N ARG A 379 -9.79 -18.29 42.95
CA ARG A 379 -9.84 -19.74 42.68
C ARG A 379 -8.48 -20.42 42.93
N THR A 380 -7.37 -19.75 42.58
CA THR A 380 -6.02 -20.29 42.86
C THR A 380 -5.69 -20.27 44.35
N ALA A 381 -6.08 -19.23 45.09
CA ALA A 381 -5.88 -19.14 46.53
C ALA A 381 -6.69 -20.20 47.30
N ALA A 382 -7.95 -20.44 46.89
CA ALA A 382 -8.79 -21.49 47.47
C ALA A 382 -8.18 -22.89 47.26
N SER A 383 -7.64 -23.14 46.07
CA SER A 383 -6.95 -24.41 45.75
C SER A 383 -5.68 -24.60 46.58
N ALA A 384 -4.92 -23.53 46.81
CA ALA A 384 -3.72 -23.56 47.65
C ALA A 384 -4.04 -23.86 49.12
N LYS A 385 -5.18 -23.40 49.65
CA LYS A 385 -5.63 -23.74 51.01
C LYS A 385 -5.96 -25.23 51.14
N ARG A 386 -6.65 -25.82 50.15
CA ARG A 386 -6.95 -27.27 50.14
C ARG A 386 -5.67 -28.11 50.09
N ALA A 387 -4.67 -27.69 49.33
CA ALA A 387 -3.38 -28.38 49.27
C ALA A 387 -2.61 -28.36 50.60
N ARG A 388 -2.81 -27.35 51.46
CA ARG A 388 -2.19 -27.29 52.79
C ARG A 388 -2.86 -28.26 53.77
N LEU A 389 -4.19 -28.42 53.69
CA LEU A 389 -4.93 -29.37 54.53
C LEU A 389 -4.52 -30.82 54.24
N VAL A 390 -4.38 -31.19 52.96
CA VAL A 390 -3.94 -32.55 52.57
C VAL A 390 -2.51 -32.88 53.03
N ARG A 391 -1.64 -31.87 53.16
CA ARG A 391 -0.28 -32.08 53.68
C ARG A 391 -0.26 -32.30 55.20
N HIS A 392 -1.18 -31.66 55.91
CA HIS A 392 -1.26 -31.81 57.37
C HIS A 392 -1.82 -33.18 57.77
N ASP A 393 -2.69 -33.75 56.94
CA ASP A 393 -3.28 -35.09 57.13
C ASP A 393 -2.27 -36.22 56.83
N ARG A 394 -1.36 -35.97 55.88
CA ARG A 394 -0.35 -36.97 55.47
C ARG A 394 0.84 -37.05 56.43
N ASP A 395 1.12 -36.02 57.22
CA ASP A 395 2.16 -36.05 58.26
C ASP A 395 1.69 -36.81 59.52
N SER A 396 0.38 -36.96 59.75
CA SER A 396 -0.16 -37.78 60.84
C SER A 396 -0.06 -39.29 60.62
N ASP A 397 0.06 -39.75 59.37
CA ASP A 397 0.13 -41.18 59.03
C ASP A 397 1.57 -41.75 58.93
N VAL A 398 2.61 -40.91 59.06
CA VAL A 398 4.03 -41.33 58.87
C VAL A 398 4.74 -41.66 60.20
N LEU A 399 3.98 -41.90 61.27
CA LEU A 399 4.49 -42.42 62.55
C LEU A 399 4.42 -43.96 62.63
N ILE A 400 4.83 -44.66 61.57
CA ILE A 400 5.23 -46.07 61.67
C ILE A 400 6.55 -46.22 60.91
N VAL A 401 7.64 -46.01 61.63
CA VAL A 401 9.01 -46.31 61.18
C VAL A 401 9.22 -47.81 61.34
N PRO A 402 9.34 -48.62 60.27
CA PRO A 402 9.85 -49.97 60.42
C PRO A 402 11.33 -49.93 60.83
N PRO A 403 11.76 -50.79 61.76
CA PRO A 403 13.11 -50.77 62.28
C PRO A 403 14.13 -51.07 61.17
N LYS A 404 15.24 -50.33 61.23
CA LYS A 404 16.47 -50.49 60.45
C LYS A 404 16.85 -51.96 60.25
N LEU A 405 16.91 -52.39 59.00
CA LEU A 405 17.87 -53.41 58.57
C LEU A 405 19.15 -52.67 58.17
N GLN A 406 20.04 -52.53 59.15
CA GLN A 406 21.47 -52.35 58.90
C GLN A 406 22.04 -53.69 58.41
N ASP A 407 23.12 -53.59 57.65
CA ASP A 407 24.00 -54.66 57.19
C ASP A 407 23.62 -55.29 55.84
N LEU A 408 24.17 -54.69 54.79
CA LEU A 408 24.72 -55.42 53.65
C LEU A 408 25.86 -54.58 53.07
N ASN A 409 27.06 -54.82 53.61
CA ASN A 409 28.34 -54.53 52.98
C ASN A 409 28.33 -55.16 51.58
N LEU A 410 28.45 -54.34 50.53
CA LEU A 410 29.00 -54.79 49.26
C LEU A 410 30.38 -54.16 49.11
N GLU A 411 31.37 -55.04 49.13
CA GLU A 411 32.79 -54.76 48.90
C GLU A 411 33.02 -54.22 47.48
N ASP A 412 33.86 -53.19 47.37
CA ASP A 412 34.40 -52.67 46.12
C ASP A 412 35.52 -53.60 45.58
N PRO A 413 35.51 -54.00 44.30
CA PRO A 413 36.71 -54.53 43.67
C PRO A 413 37.58 -53.42 43.09
N VAL A 414 38.77 -53.32 43.67
CA VAL A 414 39.98 -52.64 43.21
C VAL A 414 40.27 -52.95 41.73
N VAL A 415 40.31 -51.92 40.87
CA VAL A 415 40.90 -52.00 39.52
C VAL A 415 42.28 -51.36 39.55
N LYS A 416 43.30 -52.22 39.40
CA LYS A 416 44.72 -51.87 39.30
C LYS A 416 45.02 -51.17 37.98
N SER A 417 45.77 -50.07 38.10
CA SER A 417 46.55 -49.42 37.05
C SER A 417 47.68 -50.32 36.56
N ASN A 418 47.88 -50.42 35.25
CA ASN A 418 49.16 -50.80 34.64
C ASN A 418 49.29 -50.12 33.27
N HIS A 419 50.27 -49.23 33.14
CA HIS A 419 50.96 -48.93 31.89
C HIS A 419 52.36 -48.40 32.21
N PRO A 420 53.43 -49.02 31.69
CA PRO A 420 54.68 -48.32 31.39
C PRO A 420 54.57 -47.50 30.09
#